data_AF-A0A2D4U3X5-F1
#
_entry.id   AF-A0A2D4U3X5-F1
#
_cell.length_a   1.000
_cell.length_b   1.000
_cell.length_c   1.000
_cell.angle_alpha   90.00
_cell.angle_beta   90.00
_cell.angle_gamma   90.00
#
_symmetry.space_group_name_H-M   'P 1'
#
loop_
_entity.id
_entity.type
_entity.pdbx_description
1 polymer ?
#
loop_
_entity_poly.entity_id
_entity_poly.type
_entity_poly.pdbx_seq_one_letter_code
_entity_poly.pdbx_strand_id
1 'polypeptide(L)'
;MLQRFTTTDLDNYCTRRSGENRLGSQLRLPQPDHPYAELLATHKANGGQFVLVGIAECIGPLANMGHPGAELGWHAFLQRFLNLQHNDDLDAGRILLLGQIACSDLQQRAVALSNQDPEQLQQLRLLCAELDQRVYQQILPIFAAGLYPVVIGGGHNNALPLLQALAEVSKQPVNCANLDPHADFRPLEGRHSGN
;
A
#
# COMPACT_ATOMS: atom_id res chain seq x y z
N MET A 1 1.60 -7.85 -10.86
CA MET A 1 1.83 -6.54 -10.20
C MET A 1 1.23 -6.48 -8.79
N LEU A 2 0.27 -7.33 -8.41
CA LEU A 2 -0.20 -7.49 -7.04
C LEU A 2 0.22 -8.87 -6.50
N GLN A 3 0.76 -8.93 -5.29
CA GLN A 3 1.01 -10.15 -4.53
C GLN A 3 -0.12 -10.32 -3.52
N ARG A 4 -1.01 -11.27 -3.77
CA ARG A 4 -2.16 -11.55 -2.92
C ARG A 4 -1.75 -12.34 -1.70
N PHE A 5 -2.25 -11.93 -0.54
CA PHE A 5 -1.93 -12.60 0.72
C PHE A 5 -2.66 -13.94 0.86
N THR A 6 -1.92 -14.98 1.23
CA THR A 6 -2.46 -16.31 1.52
C THR A 6 -2.50 -16.57 3.02
N THR A 7 -3.13 -17.68 3.42
CA THR A 7 -3.06 -18.15 4.81
C THR A 7 -1.61 -18.41 5.25
N THR A 8 -0.77 -18.95 4.34
CA THR A 8 0.65 -19.17 4.59
C THR A 8 1.38 -17.85 4.87
N ASP A 9 1.07 -16.81 4.09
CA ASP A 9 1.64 -15.48 4.33
C ASP A 9 1.19 -14.93 5.68
N LEU A 10 -0.10 -15.05 6.01
CA LEU A 10 -0.67 -14.62 7.29
C LEU A 10 0.02 -15.30 8.48
N ASP A 11 0.27 -16.61 8.39
CA ASP A 11 0.88 -17.39 9.48
C ASP A 11 2.34 -17.00 9.75
N ASN A 12 3.03 -16.38 8.80
CA ASN A 12 4.37 -15.80 9.04
C ASN A 12 4.34 -14.59 9.98
N TYR A 13 3.19 -13.95 10.16
CA TYR A 13 3.04 -12.74 10.99
C TYR A 13 2.15 -12.97 12.22
N CYS A 14 1.09 -13.76 12.09
CA CYS A 14 0.08 -13.94 13.11
C CYS A 14 0.44 -15.13 14.02
N THR A 15 0.89 -14.83 15.24
CA THR A 15 1.20 -15.88 16.23
C THR A 15 -0.09 -16.38 16.88
N ARG A 16 -0.46 -17.63 16.60
CA ARG A 16 -1.63 -18.27 17.21
C ARG A 16 -1.26 -18.86 18.58
N ARG A 17 -2.07 -18.59 19.60
CA ARG A 17 -1.94 -19.17 20.94
C ARG A 17 -3.28 -19.76 21.38
N SER A 18 -3.25 -20.89 22.08
CA SER A 18 -4.46 -21.53 22.59
C SER A 18 -5.20 -20.57 23.52
N GLY A 19 -6.51 -20.38 23.29
CA GLY A 19 -7.37 -19.49 24.09
C GLY A 19 -7.33 -18.01 23.69
N GLU A 20 -6.54 -17.60 22.70
CA GLU A 20 -6.49 -16.21 22.23
C GLU A 20 -7.12 -16.05 20.83
N ASN A 21 -8.01 -15.07 20.69
CA ASN A 21 -8.50 -14.60 19.39
C ASN A 21 -7.69 -13.37 18.97
N ARG A 22 -6.85 -13.52 17.94
CA ARG A 22 -6.07 -12.43 17.35
C ARG A 22 -6.84 -11.83 16.16
N LEU A 23 -6.64 -10.55 15.90
CA LEU A 23 -7.28 -9.86 14.77
C LEU A 23 -6.96 -10.55 13.44
N GLY A 24 -5.70 -10.94 13.24
CA GLY A 24 -5.24 -11.54 11.99
C GLY A 24 -6.03 -12.80 11.60
N SER A 25 -6.46 -13.62 12.55
CA SER A 25 -7.25 -14.82 12.26
C SER A 25 -8.71 -14.57 11.91
N GLN A 26 -9.18 -13.33 12.07
CA GLN A 26 -10.55 -12.90 11.76
C GLN A 26 -10.64 -12.09 10.46
N LEU A 27 -9.50 -11.67 9.90
CA LEU A 27 -9.47 -10.89 8.66
C LEU A 27 -9.86 -11.76 7.45
N ARG A 28 -10.48 -11.12 6.46
CA ARG A 28 -10.73 -11.77 5.17
C ARG A 28 -9.45 -11.75 4.34
N LEU A 29 -9.17 -12.88 3.69
CA LEU A 29 -8.07 -13.03 2.74
C LEU A 29 -8.60 -13.11 1.30
N PRO A 30 -7.83 -12.66 0.31
CA PRO A 30 -8.17 -12.79 -1.10
C PRO A 30 -8.21 -14.26 -1.51
N GLN A 31 -9.24 -14.66 -2.27
CA GLN A 31 -9.25 -15.96 -2.93
C GLN A 31 -8.23 -15.93 -4.09
N PRO A 32 -7.17 -16.76 -4.08
CA PRO A 32 -6.07 -16.65 -5.04
C PRO A 32 -6.52 -16.72 -6.50
N ASP A 33 -7.50 -17.57 -6.80
CA ASP A 33 -7.93 -17.88 -8.16
C ASP A 33 -9.02 -16.95 -8.71
N HIS A 34 -9.59 -16.08 -7.87
CA HIS A 34 -10.66 -15.19 -8.30
C HIS A 34 -10.10 -14.01 -9.11
N PRO A 35 -10.73 -13.64 -10.24
CA PRO A 35 -10.42 -12.38 -10.91
C PRO A 35 -10.51 -11.20 -9.95
N TYR A 36 -9.64 -10.19 -10.12
CA TYR A 36 -9.51 -9.12 -9.14
C TYR A 36 -10.81 -8.33 -8.94
N ALA A 37 -11.54 -8.04 -10.01
CA ALA A 37 -12.82 -7.34 -9.94
C ALA A 37 -13.89 -8.16 -9.18
N GLU A 38 -13.98 -9.46 -9.43
CA GLU A 38 -14.92 -10.35 -8.74
C GLU A 38 -14.60 -10.45 -7.26
N LEU A 39 -13.32 -10.56 -6.92
CA LEU A 39 -12.86 -10.59 -5.54
C LEU A 39 -13.29 -9.35 -4.75
N LEU A 40 -13.14 -8.16 -5.33
CA LEU A 40 -13.58 -6.90 -4.72
C LEU A 40 -15.11 -6.83 -4.62
N ALA A 41 -15.82 -7.23 -5.68
CA ALA A 41 -17.29 -7.25 -5.70
C ALA A 41 -17.86 -8.21 -4.64
N THR A 42 -17.29 -9.41 -4.49
CA THR A 42 -17.66 -10.37 -3.45
C THR A 42 -17.40 -9.80 -2.06
N HIS A 43 -16.24 -9.19 -1.82
CA HIS A 43 -15.96 -8.55 -0.52
C HIS A 43 -17.01 -7.49 -0.19
N LYS A 44 -17.31 -6.60 -1.15
CA LYS A 44 -18.33 -5.57 -1.00
C LYS A 44 -19.72 -6.14 -0.73
N ALA A 45 -20.14 -7.15 -1.50
CA ALA A 45 -21.44 -7.80 -1.34
C ALA A 45 -21.61 -8.46 0.04
N ASN A 46 -20.51 -8.96 0.60
CA ASN A 46 -20.47 -9.55 1.94
C ASN A 46 -20.29 -8.50 3.05
N GLY A 47 -20.66 -7.24 2.82
CA GLY A 47 -20.56 -6.14 3.80
C GLY A 47 -19.16 -5.58 4.02
N GLY A 48 -18.19 -5.99 3.21
CA GLY A 48 -16.83 -5.47 3.22
C GLY A 48 -16.77 -3.98 2.89
N GLN A 49 -15.80 -3.28 3.47
CA GLN A 49 -15.65 -1.84 3.29
C GLN A 49 -14.21 -1.40 3.04
N PHE A 50 -13.26 -2.03 3.72
CA PHE A 50 -11.86 -1.66 3.66
C PHE A 50 -11.05 -2.72 2.93
N VAL A 51 -10.05 -2.26 2.17
CA VAL A 51 -9.06 -3.12 1.50
C VAL A 51 -7.68 -2.66 1.95
N LEU A 52 -7.05 -3.47 2.79
CA LEU A 52 -5.73 -3.23 3.34
C LEU A 52 -4.67 -3.72 2.36
N VAL A 53 -3.79 -2.82 1.92
CA VAL A 53 -2.76 -3.12 0.92
C VAL A 53 -1.41 -2.50 1.30
N GLY A 54 -0.35 -3.28 1.18
CA GLY A 54 1.03 -2.84 1.40
C GLY A 54 1.68 -2.26 0.14
N ILE A 55 2.56 -1.27 0.31
CA ILE A 55 3.49 -0.80 -0.73
C ILE A 55 4.90 -0.73 -0.11
N ALA A 56 5.61 -1.86 -0.11
CA ALA A 56 6.91 -1.99 0.54
C ALA A 56 8.06 -1.48 -0.37
N GLU A 57 8.31 -0.17 -0.34
CA GLU A 57 9.34 0.50 -1.14
C GLU A 57 9.98 1.70 -0.43
N CYS A 58 11.17 2.12 -0.86
CA CYS A 58 11.77 3.41 -0.48
C CYS A 58 12.34 4.20 -1.65
N ILE A 59 11.84 3.93 -2.86
CA ILE A 59 12.19 4.59 -4.11
C ILE A 59 11.88 6.09 -4.01
N GLY A 60 10.70 6.46 -3.51
CA GLY A 60 10.34 7.87 -3.33
C GLY A 60 11.30 8.63 -2.40
N PRO A 61 11.57 8.12 -1.19
CA PRO A 61 12.58 8.69 -0.29
C PRO A 61 13.96 8.81 -0.93
N LEU A 62 14.45 7.76 -1.61
CA LEU A 62 15.74 7.80 -2.32
C LEU A 62 15.75 8.88 -3.41
N ALA A 63 14.69 8.98 -4.21
CA ALA A 63 14.52 10.00 -5.25
C ALA A 63 14.40 11.44 -4.70
N ASN A 64 14.12 11.58 -3.39
CA ASN A 64 14.10 12.84 -2.66
C ASN A 64 15.39 13.06 -1.84
N MET A 65 16.47 12.36 -2.18
CA MET A 65 17.76 12.42 -1.47
C MET A 65 17.68 12.02 0.02
N GLY A 66 16.65 11.27 0.41
CA GLY A 66 16.46 10.72 1.75
C GLY A 66 17.16 9.37 1.95
N HIS A 67 16.90 8.75 3.09
CA HIS A 67 17.44 7.44 3.46
C HIS A 67 16.47 6.30 3.10
N PRO A 68 16.98 5.09 2.83
CA PRO A 68 16.15 3.89 2.73
C PRO A 68 15.60 3.48 4.12
N GLY A 69 14.68 2.52 4.14
CA GLY A 69 14.10 1.93 5.36
C GLY A 69 12.57 1.93 5.35
N ALA A 70 11.94 2.78 4.56
CA ALA A 70 10.48 2.85 4.45
C ALA A 70 9.86 1.56 3.90
N GLU A 71 10.61 0.78 3.10
CA GLU A 71 10.21 -0.52 2.58
C GLU A 71 9.91 -1.56 3.67
N LEU A 72 10.44 -1.35 4.88
CA LEU A 72 10.22 -2.23 6.04
C LEU A 72 8.89 -1.96 6.75
N GLY A 73 8.23 -0.82 6.46
CA GLY A 73 7.04 -0.35 7.16
C GLY A 73 5.87 -1.32 7.10
N TRP A 74 5.61 -1.92 5.94
CA TRP A 74 4.56 -2.91 5.77
C TRP A 74 4.75 -4.14 6.66
N HIS A 75 5.97 -4.69 6.70
CA HIS A 75 6.30 -5.84 7.53
C HIS A 75 6.16 -5.51 9.02
N ALA A 76 6.69 -4.37 9.45
CA ALA A 76 6.60 -3.91 10.84
C ALA A 76 5.14 -3.70 11.28
N PHE A 77 4.30 -3.12 10.40
CA PHE A 77 2.88 -2.96 10.65
C PHE A 77 2.18 -4.31 10.84
N LEU A 78 2.38 -5.27 9.93
CA LEU A 78 1.74 -6.58 9.99
C LEU A 78 2.08 -7.34 11.28
N GLN A 79 3.34 -7.30 11.73
CA GLN A 79 3.77 -7.91 12.99
C GLN A 79 2.99 -7.40 14.21
N ARG A 80 2.49 -6.16 14.16
CA ARG A 80 1.72 -5.55 15.26
C ARG A 80 0.22 -5.70 15.05
N PHE A 81 -0.28 -5.23 13.90
CA PHE A 81 -1.70 -5.17 13.60
C PHE A 81 -2.37 -6.55 13.66
N LEU A 82 -1.78 -7.56 13.02
CA LEU A 82 -2.36 -8.91 12.98
C LEU A 82 -2.37 -9.57 14.37
N ASN A 83 -1.48 -9.16 15.26
CA ASN A 83 -1.39 -9.68 16.62
C ASN A 83 -2.16 -8.83 17.64
N LEU A 84 -2.97 -7.84 17.24
CA LEU A 84 -3.90 -7.21 18.18
C LEU A 84 -4.90 -8.25 18.71
N GLN A 85 -5.30 -8.10 19.97
CA GLN A 85 -6.41 -8.90 20.51
C GLN A 85 -7.68 -8.49 19.80
N HIS A 86 -8.46 -9.48 19.37
CA HIS A 86 -9.78 -9.22 18.82
C HIS A 86 -10.67 -8.58 19.90
N ASN A 87 -11.47 -7.61 19.48
CA ASN A 87 -12.49 -6.94 20.29
C ASN A 87 -13.70 -6.61 19.41
N ASP A 88 -14.82 -6.30 20.06
CA ASP A 88 -16.09 -6.02 19.39
C ASP A 88 -16.12 -4.64 18.69
N ASP A 89 -15.15 -3.76 18.96
CA ASP A 89 -15.07 -2.42 18.36
C ASP A 89 -14.50 -2.46 16.93
N LEU A 90 -13.72 -3.49 16.59
CA LEU A 90 -13.11 -3.68 15.27
C LEU A 90 -13.66 -4.93 14.57
N ASP A 91 -14.65 -4.71 13.71
CA ASP A 91 -15.20 -5.74 12.83
C ASP A 91 -14.20 -6.10 11.71
N ALA A 92 -13.43 -7.16 11.97
CA ALA A 92 -12.45 -7.73 11.04
C ALA A 92 -13.09 -8.19 9.72
N GLY A 93 -14.38 -8.54 9.71
CA GLY A 93 -15.11 -8.94 8.52
C GLY A 93 -15.26 -7.80 7.51
N ARG A 94 -15.18 -6.54 7.94
CA ARG A 94 -15.20 -5.38 7.03
C ARG A 94 -13.87 -5.15 6.31
N ILE A 95 -12.80 -5.82 6.71
CA ILE A 95 -11.44 -5.62 6.21
C ILE A 95 -10.99 -6.83 5.38
N LEU A 96 -10.60 -6.55 4.14
CA LEU A 96 -9.89 -7.49 3.29
C LEU A 96 -8.39 -7.20 3.36
N LEU A 97 -7.60 -8.13 3.88
CA LEU A 97 -6.14 -8.08 3.81
C LEU A 97 -5.70 -8.56 2.43
N LEU A 98 -5.60 -7.64 1.48
CA LEU A 98 -5.37 -7.97 0.07
C LEU A 98 -3.95 -8.51 -0.18
N GLY A 99 -2.96 -8.00 0.54
CA GLY A 99 -1.54 -8.29 0.31
C GLY A 99 -0.78 -7.03 -0.04
N GLN A 100 0.14 -7.08 -0.99
CA GLN A 100 1.00 -5.94 -1.34
C GLN A 100 1.20 -5.77 -2.83
N ILE A 101 1.41 -4.52 -3.24
CA ILE A 101 1.81 -4.20 -4.61
C ILE A 101 3.26 -4.67 -4.79
N ALA A 102 3.53 -5.40 -5.87
CA ALA A 102 4.86 -5.92 -6.16
C ALA A 102 5.80 -4.76 -6.49
N CYS A 103 6.73 -4.49 -5.58
CA CYS A 103 7.73 -3.42 -5.73
C CYS A 103 9.16 -3.96 -5.85
N SER A 104 9.38 -5.27 -5.68
CA SER A 104 10.72 -5.85 -5.53
C SER A 104 11.65 -5.59 -6.72
N ASP A 105 11.14 -5.65 -7.94
CA ASP A 105 11.88 -5.36 -9.17
C ASP A 105 12.33 -3.89 -9.26
N LEU A 106 11.43 -2.96 -8.93
CA LEU A 106 11.74 -1.52 -8.92
C LEU A 106 12.67 -1.17 -7.77
N GLN A 107 12.42 -1.74 -6.59
CA GLN A 107 13.21 -1.55 -5.39
C GLN A 107 14.65 -2.05 -5.61
N GLN A 108 14.85 -3.23 -6.21
CA GLN A 108 16.17 -3.76 -6.55
C GLN A 108 16.96 -2.85 -7.48
N ARG A 109 16.30 -2.26 -8.48
CA ARG A 109 16.91 -1.26 -9.37
C ARG A 109 17.26 0.01 -8.61
N ALA A 110 16.36 0.49 -7.75
CA ALA A 110 16.54 1.73 -6.99
C ALA A 110 17.70 1.66 -5.98
N VAL A 111 17.83 0.56 -5.23
CA VAL A 111 18.90 0.42 -4.22
C VAL A 111 20.31 0.29 -4.82
N ALA A 112 20.40 0.00 -6.11
CA ALA A 112 21.67 -0.02 -6.85
C ALA A 112 22.12 1.39 -7.30
N LEU A 113 21.29 2.42 -7.10
CA LEU A 113 21.53 3.78 -7.54
C LEU A 113 21.93 4.68 -6.36
N SER A 114 22.80 5.65 -6.63
CA SER A 114 23.19 6.72 -5.72
C SER A 114 22.30 7.94 -5.92
N ASN A 115 21.72 8.44 -4.84
CA ASN A 115 20.99 9.71 -4.84
C ASN A 115 21.90 10.94 -4.79
N GLN A 116 23.23 10.74 -4.75
CA GLN A 116 24.24 11.80 -4.81
C GLN A 116 24.79 12.01 -6.23
N ASP A 117 24.54 11.07 -7.13
CA ASP A 117 24.89 11.18 -8.54
C ASP A 117 23.69 11.74 -9.34
N PRO A 118 23.82 12.87 -10.06
CA PRO A 118 22.69 13.49 -10.75
C PRO A 118 21.99 12.61 -11.79
N GLU A 119 22.73 11.77 -12.51
CA GLU A 119 22.16 10.89 -13.54
C GLU A 119 21.37 9.75 -12.89
N GLN A 120 21.94 9.15 -11.85
CA GLN A 120 21.29 8.08 -11.08
C GLN A 120 20.10 8.61 -10.27
N LEU A 121 20.16 9.84 -9.76
CA LEU A 121 19.01 10.51 -9.13
C LEU A 121 17.85 10.68 -10.11
N GLN A 122 18.14 11.03 -11.36
CA GLN A 122 17.11 11.10 -12.39
C GLN A 122 16.51 9.71 -12.67
N GLN A 123 17.32 8.65 -12.66
CA GLN A 123 16.82 7.29 -12.78
C GLN A 123 15.91 6.89 -11.60
N LEU A 124 16.25 7.27 -10.37
CA LEU A 124 15.39 7.07 -9.19
C LEU A 124 14.02 7.76 -9.36
N ARG A 125 14.01 8.97 -9.91
CA ARG A 125 12.77 9.72 -10.19
C ARG A 125 11.91 9.05 -11.26
N LEU A 126 12.53 8.45 -12.28
CA LEU A 126 11.83 7.65 -13.29
C LEU A 126 11.24 6.36 -12.69
N LEU A 127 11.99 5.68 -11.81
CA LEU A 127 11.49 4.51 -11.08
C LEU A 127 10.30 4.87 -10.17
N CYS A 128 10.33 6.03 -9.51
CA CYS A 128 9.21 6.50 -8.71
C CYS A 128 7.96 6.77 -9.57
N ALA A 129 8.12 7.34 -10.76
CA ALA A 129 7.00 7.52 -11.70
C ALA A 129 6.44 6.18 -12.21
N GLU A 130 7.31 5.19 -12.45
CA GLU A 130 6.89 3.83 -12.81
C GLU A 130 6.11 3.16 -11.67
N LEU A 131 6.57 3.33 -10.43
CA LEU A 131 5.87 2.89 -9.23
C LEU A 131 4.49 3.54 -9.12
N ASP A 132 4.37 4.86 -9.32
CA ASP A 132 3.09 5.57 -9.22
C ASP A 132 2.04 4.98 -10.18
N GLN A 133 2.44 4.68 -11.43
CA GLN A 133 1.55 4.03 -12.40
C GLN A 133 1.11 2.64 -11.92
N ARG A 134 2.04 1.87 -11.34
CA ARG A 134 1.74 0.54 -10.80
C ARG A 134 0.76 0.62 -9.63
N VAL A 135 0.96 1.57 -8.72
CA VAL A 135 0.06 1.83 -7.58
C VAL A 135 -1.32 2.24 -8.07
N TYR A 136 -1.38 3.21 -8.98
CA TYR A 136 -2.61 3.69 -9.59
C TYR A 136 -3.45 2.54 -10.16
N GLN A 137 -2.83 1.66 -10.97
CA GLN A 137 -3.50 0.53 -11.60
C GLN A 137 -4.09 -0.48 -10.60
N GLN A 138 -3.48 -0.65 -9.42
CA GLN A 138 -3.99 -1.58 -8.41
C GLN A 138 -5.06 -0.96 -7.51
N ILE A 139 -5.02 0.35 -7.32
CA ILE A 139 -5.90 1.09 -6.41
C ILE A 139 -7.20 1.52 -7.09
N LEU A 140 -7.14 1.93 -8.36
CA LEU A 140 -8.31 2.36 -9.12
C LEU A 140 -9.49 1.36 -9.05
N PRO A 141 -9.28 0.03 -9.22
CA PRO A 141 -10.37 -0.95 -9.09
C PRO A 141 -10.98 -1.02 -7.69
N ILE A 142 -10.22 -0.73 -6.63
CA ILE A 142 -10.71 -0.74 -5.24
C ILE A 142 -11.74 0.39 -5.07
N PHE A 143 -11.38 1.61 -5.47
CA PHE A 143 -12.32 2.73 -5.44
C PHE A 143 -13.53 2.48 -6.35
N ALA A 144 -13.31 1.92 -7.55
CA ALA A 144 -14.39 1.62 -8.50
C ALA A 144 -15.40 0.61 -7.95
N ALA A 145 -14.97 -0.31 -7.07
CA ALA A 145 -15.83 -1.24 -6.35
C ALA A 145 -16.58 -0.61 -5.17
N GLY A 146 -16.40 0.70 -4.92
CA GLY A 146 -16.99 1.41 -3.77
C GLY A 146 -16.40 0.97 -2.42
N LEU A 147 -15.13 0.57 -2.43
CA LEU A 147 -14.36 0.17 -1.25
C LEU A 147 -13.30 1.23 -0.93
N TYR A 148 -12.91 1.30 0.34
CA TYR A 148 -11.88 2.22 0.83
C TYR A 148 -10.53 1.51 0.90
N PRO A 149 -9.52 1.92 0.10
CA PRO A 149 -8.18 1.42 0.26
C PRO A 149 -7.57 1.99 1.56
N VAL A 150 -6.97 1.11 2.37
CA VAL A 150 -6.12 1.47 3.50
C VAL A 150 -4.72 1.03 3.11
N VAL A 151 -3.87 2.01 2.82
CA VAL A 151 -2.53 1.77 2.28
C VAL A 151 -1.52 1.91 3.39
N ILE A 152 -0.72 0.87 3.60
CA ILE A 152 0.44 0.91 4.47
C ILE A 152 1.67 0.86 3.56
N GLY A 153 2.17 2.04 3.26
CA GLY A 153 3.26 2.22 2.32
C GLY A 153 4.62 2.24 2.97
N GLY A 154 5.60 2.47 2.10
CA GLY A 154 6.87 3.08 2.43
C GLY A 154 6.82 4.58 2.19
N GLY A 155 7.25 5.07 1.02
CA GLY A 155 7.36 6.50 0.75
C GLY A 155 6.03 7.27 0.68
N HIS A 156 6.08 8.57 0.98
CA HIS A 156 4.91 9.47 0.87
C HIS A 156 4.50 9.78 -0.59
N ASN A 157 5.37 9.49 -1.58
CA ASN A 157 5.05 9.59 -3.02
C ASN A 157 3.79 8.80 -3.40
N ASN A 158 3.51 7.72 -2.66
CA ASN A 158 2.35 6.86 -2.89
C ASN A 158 1.02 7.62 -2.73
N ALA A 159 0.99 8.80 -2.08
CA ALA A 159 -0.23 9.61 -1.96
C ALA A 159 -0.78 10.07 -3.31
N LEU A 160 0.09 10.49 -4.24
CA LEU A 160 -0.34 11.01 -5.54
C LEU A 160 -1.21 10.00 -6.34
N PRO A 161 -0.76 8.75 -6.60
CA PRO A 161 -1.58 7.80 -7.35
C PRO A 161 -2.88 7.42 -6.63
N LEU A 162 -2.96 7.51 -5.30
CA LEU A 162 -4.22 7.31 -4.55
C LEU A 162 -5.21 8.43 -4.82
N LEU A 163 -4.75 9.68 -4.72
CA LEU A 163 -5.56 10.87 -4.98
C LEU A 163 -6.03 10.90 -6.44
N GLN A 164 -5.16 10.56 -7.39
CA GLN A 164 -5.50 10.46 -8.81
C GLN A 164 -6.56 9.38 -9.07
N ALA A 165 -6.40 8.20 -8.48
CA ALA A 165 -7.38 7.11 -8.62
C ALA A 165 -8.75 7.51 -8.04
N LEU A 166 -8.78 8.13 -6.85
CA LEU A 166 -10.02 8.60 -6.25
C LEU A 166 -10.68 9.70 -7.09
N ALA A 167 -9.91 10.67 -7.59
CA ALA A 167 -10.42 11.73 -8.46
C ALA A 167 -11.00 11.14 -9.77
N GLU A 168 -10.33 10.15 -10.35
CA GLU A 168 -10.81 9.49 -11.56
C GLU A 168 -12.12 8.74 -11.32
N VAL A 169 -12.26 7.97 -10.24
CA VAL A 169 -13.49 7.22 -9.97
C VAL A 169 -14.63 8.15 -9.56
N SER A 170 -14.35 9.09 -8.66
CA SER A 170 -15.39 9.99 -8.13
C SER A 170 -15.86 11.02 -9.16
N LYS A 171 -15.02 11.37 -10.14
CA LYS A 171 -15.24 12.49 -11.07
C LYS A 171 -15.47 13.81 -10.32
N GLN A 172 -14.88 13.96 -9.13
CA GLN A 172 -14.99 15.12 -8.27
C GLN A 172 -13.61 15.62 -7.83
N PRO A 173 -13.49 16.89 -7.41
CA PRO A 173 -12.32 17.36 -6.68
C PRO A 173 -12.10 16.54 -5.41
N VAL A 174 -10.84 16.16 -5.16
CA VAL A 174 -10.45 15.40 -3.97
C VAL A 174 -9.77 16.33 -2.98
N ASN A 175 -10.28 16.35 -1.75
CA ASN A 175 -9.64 17.03 -0.64
C ASN A 175 -8.65 16.08 0.05
N CYS A 176 -7.50 16.61 0.47
CA CYS A 176 -6.49 15.86 1.21
C CYS A 176 -6.17 16.58 2.53
N ALA A 177 -6.09 15.82 3.61
CA ALA A 177 -5.52 16.28 4.87
C ALA A 177 -4.15 15.60 5.04
N ASN A 178 -3.08 16.39 4.88
CA ASN A 178 -1.72 15.91 5.08
C ASN A 178 -1.31 16.12 6.56
N LEU A 179 -1.01 15.02 7.26
CA LEU A 179 -0.53 15.04 8.64
C LEU A 179 0.96 14.68 8.66
N ASP A 180 1.78 15.60 8.18
CA ASP A 180 3.23 15.44 8.04
C ASP A 180 3.95 16.71 8.54
N PRO A 181 5.11 16.59 9.22
CA PRO A 181 5.95 17.76 9.52
C PRO A 181 6.43 18.52 8.26
N HIS A 182 6.39 17.90 7.08
CA HIS A 182 6.73 18.50 5.80
C HIS A 182 5.47 18.76 4.97
N ALA A 183 5.47 19.86 4.21
CA ALA A 183 4.35 20.20 3.34
C ALA A 183 4.30 19.34 2.06
N ASP A 184 5.42 18.74 1.66
CA ASP A 184 5.58 17.94 0.42
C ASP A 184 5.05 18.63 -0.85
N PHE A 185 5.34 19.93 -0.95
CA PHE A 185 5.13 20.76 -2.14
C PHE A 185 6.46 21.14 -2.81
N ARG A 186 7.40 20.19 -2.90
CA ARG A 186 8.69 20.44 -3.56
C ARG A 186 8.51 20.66 -5.07
N PRO A 187 9.48 21.30 -5.74
CA PRO A 187 9.44 21.49 -7.19
C PRO A 187 9.22 20.19 -7.98
N LEU A 188 8.68 20.32 -9.19
CA LEU A 188 8.44 19.19 -10.10
C LEU A 188 9.72 18.80 -10.86
N GLU A 189 10.77 18.47 -10.12
CA GLU A 189 12.08 18.06 -10.63
C GLU A 189 12.14 16.56 -11.03
N GLY A 190 10.99 15.90 -10.97
CA GLY A 190 10.79 14.45 -11.12
C GLY A 190 10.03 13.89 -9.92
N ARG A 191 9.51 12.66 -10.04
CA ARG A 191 8.72 12.02 -8.98
C ARG A 191 9.59 11.59 -7.81
N HIS A 192 9.18 11.91 -6.60
CA HIS A 192 9.85 11.51 -5.36
C HIS A 192 8.91 11.67 -4.16
N SER A 193 9.34 11.35 -2.93
CA SER A 193 8.44 11.39 -1.77
C SER A 193 7.93 12.78 -1.35
N GLY A 194 8.60 13.87 -1.74
CA GLY A 194 8.21 15.23 -1.38
C GLY A 194 7.36 15.97 -2.41
N ASN A 195 6.78 15.26 -3.39
CA ASN A 195 5.84 15.81 -4.37
C ASN A 195 4.81 14.78 -4.84
#